data_AF-A0A5Q0HBZ3-F1
#
_entry.id   AF-A0A5Q0HBZ3-F1
#
_cell.length_a   1.000
_cell.length_b   1.000
_cell.length_c   1.000
_cell.angle_alpha   90.00
_cell.angle_beta   90.00
_cell.angle_gamma   90.00
#
_symmetry.space_group_name_H-M   'P 1'
#
loop_
_entity.id
_entity.type
_entity.pdbx_description
1 polymer ?
#
loop_
_entity_poly.entity_id
_entity_poly.type
_entity_poly.pdbx_seq_one_letter_code
_entity_poly.pdbx_strand_id
1 'polypeptide(L)' 'MKLSRGTSVFLLAFGVWSWVIWPTFLRNIWKDPRSWDAGPTAFFTVHLLLVVASLTSGTVIGVLGVRGLRAARR' A
#
# COMPACT_ATOMS: atom_id res chain seq x y z
N MET A 1 -18.25 4.47 17.53
CA MET A 1 -17.36 5.63 17.80
C MET A 1 -16.95 6.25 16.48
N LYS A 2 -16.94 7.59 16.33
CA LYS A 2 -16.41 8.26 15.12
C LYS A 2 -14.87 8.37 15.24
N LEU A 3 -14.14 8.18 14.15
CA LEU A 3 -12.69 8.43 14.12
C LEU A 3 -12.41 9.92 14.37
N SER A 4 -11.38 10.22 15.15
CA SER A 4 -10.93 11.61 15.32
C SER A 4 -10.41 12.16 13.98
N ARG A 5 -10.41 13.50 13.83
CA ARG A 5 -9.83 14.15 12.65
C ARG A 5 -8.35 13.78 12.48
N GLY A 6 -7.58 13.78 13.58
CA GLY A 6 -6.15 13.43 13.56
C GLY A 6 -5.91 12.00 13.09
N THR A 7 -6.65 11.03 13.65
CA THR A 7 -6.58 9.62 13.21
C THR A 7 -6.95 9.47 11.74
N SER A 8 -7.96 10.20 11.28
CA SER A 8 -8.40 10.14 9.88
C SER A 8 -7.34 10.69 8.90
N VAL A 9 -6.66 11.78 9.26
CA VAL A 9 -5.51 12.30 8.50
C VAL A 9 -4.38 11.28 8.48
N PHE A 10 -4.05 10.68 9.63
CA PHE A 10 -3.00 9.68 9.73
C PHE A 10 -3.26 8.48 8.82
N LEU A 11 -4.48 7.92 8.84
CA LEU A 11 -4.86 6.80 7.97
C LEU A 11 -4.77 7.17 6.49
N LEU A 12 -5.22 8.37 6.12
CA LEU A 12 -5.09 8.84 4.74
C LEU A 12 -3.62 8.97 4.32
N ALA A 13 -2.79 9.60 5.16
CA ALA A 13 -1.36 9.75 4.90
C ALA A 13 -0.66 8.40 4.78
N PHE A 14 -1.01 7.43 5.62
CA PHE A 14 -0.48 6.07 5.56
C PHE A 14 -0.88 5.34 4.27
N GLY A 15 -2.12 5.52 3.82
CA GLY A 15 -2.58 4.99 2.54
C GLY A 15 -1.80 5.58 1.36
N VAL A 16 -1.59 6.90 1.35
CA VAL A 16 -0.76 7.58 0.33
C VAL A 16 0.68 7.10 0.37
N TRP A 17 1.28 7.02 1.55
CA TRP A 17 2.64 6.52 1.75
C TRP A 17 2.81 5.09 1.20
N SER A 18 1.83 4.22 1.48
CA SER A 18 1.82 2.84 0.97
C SER A 18 1.87 2.82 -0.56
N TRP A 19 1.11 3.70 -1.23
CA TRP A 19 1.11 3.84 -2.69
C TRP A 19 2.40 4.43 -3.26
N VAL A 20 3.23 5.11 -2.46
CA VAL A 20 4.55 5.59 -2.89
C VAL A 20 5.60 4.49 -2.74
N ILE A 21 5.62 3.81 -1.60
CA ILE A 21 6.65 2.82 -1.27
C ILE A 21 6.52 1.55 -2.09
N TRP A 22 5.33 0.95 -2.15
CA TRP A 22 5.20 -0.40 -2.71
C TRP A 22 5.46 -0.50 -4.21
N PRO A 23 5.01 0.45 -5.07
CA PRO A 23 5.37 0.44 -6.48
C PRO A 23 6.87 0.67 -6.71
N THR A 24 7.49 1.52 -5.88
CA THR A 24 8.94 1.77 -5.93
C THR A 24 9.71 0.52 -5.53
N PHE A 25 9.28 -0.16 -4.47
CA PHE A 25 9.83 -1.44 -4.04
C PHE A 25 9.68 -2.51 -5.13
N LEU A 26 8.49 -2.67 -5.73
CA LEU A 26 8.28 -3.63 -6.81
C LEU A 26 9.17 -3.34 -8.02
N ARG A 27 9.38 -2.07 -8.37
CA ARG A 27 10.31 -1.68 -9.44
C ARG A 27 11.75 -2.12 -9.14
N ASN A 28 12.18 -2.04 -7.88
CA ASN A 28 13.51 -2.49 -7.48
C ASN A 28 13.61 -4.01 -7.51
N ILE A 29 12.59 -4.73 -7.03
CA ILE A 29 12.52 -6.19 -7.11
C ILE A 29 12.53 -6.66 -8.57
N TRP A 30 11.76 -6.03 -9.45
CA TRP A 30 11.74 -6.34 -10.88
C TRP A 30 13.13 -6.24 -11.52
N LYS A 31 13.99 -5.31 -11.05
CA LYS A 31 15.36 -5.13 -11.54
C LYS A 31 16.38 -6.06 -10.89
N ASP A 32 16.02 -6.76 -9.82
CA ASP A 32 16.90 -7.68 -9.12
C ASP A 32 17.13 -8.95 -9.97
N PRO A 33 18.38 -9.38 -10.21
CA PRO A 33 18.66 -10.59 -11.00
C PRO A 33 17.99 -11.85 -10.46
N ARG A 34 17.75 -11.93 -9.14
CA ARG A 34 17.08 -13.10 -8.52
C ARG A 34 15.62 -13.23 -8.93
N SER A 35 15.02 -12.19 -9.50
CA SER A 35 13.61 -12.20 -9.93
C SER A 35 13.35 -13.02 -11.20
N TRP A 36 14.40 -13.29 -11.99
CA TRP A 36 14.27 -13.86 -13.32
C TRP A 36 15.23 -15.03 -13.52
N ASP A 37 14.68 -16.19 -13.87
CA ASP A 37 15.42 -17.37 -14.32
C ASP A 37 14.52 -18.21 -15.23
N ALA A 38 14.71 -18.10 -16.55
CA ALA A 38 13.80 -18.64 -17.59
C ALA A 38 12.30 -18.24 -17.42
N GLY A 39 12.00 -17.28 -16.56
CA GLY A 39 10.66 -16.89 -16.12
C GLY A 39 10.69 -16.23 -14.74
N PRO A 40 9.53 -15.84 -14.18
CA PRO A 40 9.46 -15.28 -12.82
C PRO A 40 9.82 -16.34 -11.79
N THR A 41 10.78 -16.03 -10.92
CA THR A 41 11.19 -16.94 -9.84
C THR A 41 10.23 -16.86 -8.64
N ALA A 42 10.42 -17.76 -7.68
CA ALA A 42 9.75 -17.68 -6.38
C ALA A 42 10.08 -16.35 -5.66
N PHE A 43 11.31 -15.85 -5.79
CA PHE A 43 11.71 -14.56 -5.22
C PHE A 43 10.83 -13.43 -5.78
N PHE A 44 10.67 -13.33 -7.09
CA PHE A 44 9.78 -12.31 -7.67
C PHE A 44 8.33 -12.51 -7.24
N THR A 45 7.83 -13.74 -7.34
CA THR A 45 6.42 -14.07 -7.12
C THR A 45 5.96 -13.74 -5.69
N VAL A 46 6.76 -14.09 -4.67
CA VAL A 46 6.44 -13.77 -3.27
C VAL A 46 6.39 -12.26 -3.06
N HIS A 47 7.36 -11.52 -3.59
CA HIS A 47 7.38 -10.06 -3.44
C HIS A 47 6.23 -9.39 -4.19
N LEU A 48 5.84 -9.89 -5.37
CA LEU A 48 4.68 -9.40 -6.08
C LEU A 48 3.40 -9.59 -5.26
N LEU A 49 3.20 -10.78 -4.67
CA LEU A 49 2.06 -11.06 -3.80
C LEU A 49 2.04 -10.15 -2.56
N LEU A 50 3.20 -9.95 -1.92
CA LEU A 50 3.36 -9.04 -0.78
C LEU A 50 3.01 -7.59 -1.16
N VAL A 51 3.46 -7.12 -2.33
CA VAL A 51 3.13 -5.79 -2.86
C VAL A 51 1.64 -5.64 -3.09
N VAL A 52 0.98 -6.62 -3.74
CA VAL A 52 -0.46 -6.58 -4.02
C VAL A 52 -1.27 -6.58 -2.73
N ALA A 53 -0.95 -7.45 -1.78
CA ALA A 53 -1.62 -7.51 -0.48
C ALA A 53 -1.45 -6.20 0.30
N SER A 54 -0.25 -5.62 0.26
CA SER A 54 0.06 -4.37 0.97
C SER A 54 -0.59 -3.15 0.32
N LEU A 55 -0.64 -3.06 -1.02
CA LEU A 55 -1.36 -2.01 -1.73
C LEU A 55 -2.88 -2.09 -1.51
N THR A 56 -3.42 -3.31 -1.47
CA THR A 56 -4.84 -3.53 -1.14
C THR A 56 -5.13 -3.00 0.27
N SER A 57 -4.29 -3.39 1.25
CA SER A 57 -4.41 -2.95 2.64
C SER A 57 -4.25 -1.44 2.77
N GLY A 58 -3.24 -0.84 2.13
CA GLY A 58 -3.00 0.60 2.11
C GLY A 58 -4.15 1.38 1.47
N THR A 59 -4.78 0.83 0.44
CA THR A 59 -5.97 1.43 -0.20
C THR A 59 -7.16 1.42 0.76
N VAL A 60 -7.45 0.29 1.41
CA VAL A 60 -8.52 0.20 2.42
C VAL A 60 -8.29 1.22 3.54
N ILE A 61 -7.07 1.29 4.07
CA ILE A 61 -6.68 2.25 5.11
C ILE A 61 -6.88 3.70 4.63
N GLY A 62 -6.44 4.03 3.41
CA GLY A 62 -6.62 5.36 2.82
C GLY A 62 -8.10 5.73 2.67
N VAL A 63 -8.93 4.80 2.18
CA VAL A 63 -10.38 4.98 2.06
C VAL A 63 -11.03 5.22 3.42
N LEU A 64 -10.63 4.48 4.46
CA LEU A 64 -11.12 4.73 5.83
C LEU A 64 -10.72 6.12 6.33
N GLY A 65 -9.50 6.57 6.03
CA GLY A 65 -9.05 7.94 6.31
C GLY A 65 -9.92 9.01 5.62
N VAL A 66 -10.20 8.85 4.32
CA VAL A 66 -11.10 9.75 3.58
C VAL A 66 -12.51 9.76 4.18
N ARG A 67 -13.06 8.59 4.50
CA ARG A 67 -14.40 8.46 5.10
C ARG A 67 -14.45 9.13 6.48
N GLY A 68 -13.43 8.94 7.30
CA GLY A 68 -13.30 9.60 8.61
C GLY A 68 -13.24 11.13 8.49
N LEU A 69 -12.45 11.65 7.55
CA LEU A 69 -12.38 13.09 7.28
C LEU A 69 -13.70 13.68 6.80
N ARG A 70 -14.43 12.98 5.92
CA ARG A 70 -15.76 13.41 5.45
C ARG A 70 -16.79 13.40 6.59
N ALA A 71 -16.74 12.40 7.47
CA ALA A 71 -17.63 12.30 8.62
C ALA A 71 -17.33 13.32 9.73
N ALA A 72 -16.08 13.78 9.86
CA ALA A 72 -15.68 14.81 10.82
C ALA A 72 -16.02 16.24 10.36
N ARG A 73 -16.34 16.44 9.07
CA ARG A 73 -16.81 17.71 8.51
C ARG A 73 -18.34 17.89 8.60
N ARG A 74 -19.07 16.82 8.93
CA ARG A 74 -20.51 16.80 9.14
C ARG A 74 -20.81 16.78 10.63
#